data_AF-A0A7S0UIP3-F1
#
_entry.id   AF-A0A7S0UIP3-F1
#
_cell.length_a   1.000
_cell.length_b   1.000
_cell.length_c   1.000
_cell.angle_alpha   90.00
_cell.angle_beta   90.00
_cell.angle_gamma   90.00
#
_symmetry.space_group_name_H-M   'P 1'
#
loop_
_entity.id
_entity.type
_entity.pdbx_description
1 polymer ?
#
loop_
_entity_poly.entity_id
_entity_poly.type
_entity_poly.pdbx_seq_one_letter_code
_entity_poly.pdbx_strand_id
1 'polypeptide(L)'
;STAGNPHGKSLLSKPSGVYSFFNGLAPDNLFFHGVACNVVKLQLSKLNLDTEFLQCQMTAPPDRDTETSKTWEGIRRKYWHGRDVYYLPRSTWNKEFLGRKTKNMGDATNDSRDDALSPSGKRQRR
;
A
#
# COMPACT_ATOMS: atom_id res chain seq x y z
N SER A 1 11.29 2.96 -20.49
CA SER A 1 10.01 3.47 -21.02
C SER A 1 8.87 2.70 -20.37
N THR A 2 8.17 3.30 -19.41
CA THR A 2 6.85 2.87 -18.97
C THR A 2 6.00 4.12 -18.98
N ALA A 3 5.34 4.36 -20.11
CA ALA A 3 4.37 5.40 -20.28
C ALA A 3 3.36 5.34 -19.13
N GLY A 4 3.21 6.44 -18.40
CA GLY A 4 2.17 6.58 -17.41
C GLY A 4 0.83 6.31 -18.07
N ASN A 5 0.09 5.34 -17.55
CA ASN A 5 -1.23 4.99 -18.06
C ASN A 5 -2.16 6.20 -17.87
N PRO A 6 -2.63 6.86 -18.94
CA PRO A 6 -3.42 8.08 -18.83
C PRO A 6 -4.85 7.83 -18.33
N HIS A 7 -5.27 6.56 -18.20
CA HIS A 7 -6.58 6.15 -17.66
C HIS A 7 -6.48 5.02 -16.59
N GLY A 8 -5.28 4.74 -16.08
CA GLY A 8 -5.02 3.62 -15.18
C GLY A 8 -5.18 3.97 -13.72
N LYS A 9 -6.16 3.39 -13.04
CA LYS A 9 -6.35 3.53 -11.60
C LYS A 9 -5.04 3.21 -10.87
N SER A 10 -4.44 4.22 -10.23
CA SER A 10 -3.32 4.04 -9.30
C SER A 10 -3.73 3.12 -8.16
N LEU A 11 -2.90 2.13 -7.81
CA LEU A 11 -3.23 1.12 -6.78
C LEU A 11 -3.70 1.78 -5.47
N LEU A 12 -2.96 2.79 -5.00
CA LEU A 12 -3.44 3.73 -3.99
C LEU A 12 -3.69 5.08 -4.65
N SER A 13 -4.85 5.68 -4.36
CA SER A 13 -5.30 6.93 -4.97
C SER A 13 -4.50 8.16 -4.53
N LYS A 14 -3.83 8.09 -3.37
CA LYS A 14 -3.05 9.19 -2.78
C LYS A 14 -1.61 8.76 -2.48
N PRO A 15 -0.61 9.68 -2.52
CA PRO A 15 0.75 9.40 -2.06
C PRO A 15 0.82 8.98 -0.59
N SER A 16 -0.07 9.53 0.25
CA SER A 16 -0.26 9.16 1.66
C SER A 16 -1.31 8.07 1.86
N GLY A 17 -1.73 7.39 0.78
CA GLY A 17 -2.71 6.31 0.85
C GLY A 17 -2.20 5.17 1.74
N VAL A 18 -3.11 4.63 2.56
CA VAL A 18 -2.85 3.45 3.37
C VAL A 18 -3.77 2.34 2.88
N TYR A 19 -3.19 1.18 2.66
CA TYR A 19 -3.93 -0.05 2.38
C TYR A 19 -3.73 -1.04 3.51
N SER A 20 -4.82 -1.67 3.92
CA SER A 20 -4.82 -2.76 4.88
C SER A 20 -5.74 -3.86 4.36
N PHE A 21 -5.49 -5.07 4.81
CA PHE A 21 -6.25 -6.25 4.43
C PHE A 21 -6.36 -7.19 5.62
N PHE A 22 -7.27 -8.15 5.50
CA PHE A 22 -7.47 -9.17 6.51
C PHE A 22 -6.29 -10.17 6.53
N ASN A 23 -5.67 -10.37 7.70
CA ASN A 23 -4.51 -11.25 7.88
C ASN A 23 -4.88 -12.56 8.58
N GLY A 24 -5.55 -13.44 7.84
CA GLY A 24 -5.90 -14.79 8.30
C GLY A 24 -4.94 -15.89 7.85
N LEU A 25 -3.70 -15.54 7.48
CA LEU A 25 -2.74 -16.52 6.96
C LEU A 25 -2.22 -17.41 8.09
N ALA A 26 -2.17 -18.72 7.88
CA ALA A 26 -1.70 -19.70 8.87
C ALA A 26 -2.24 -19.42 10.30
N PRO A 27 -3.56 -19.32 10.48
CA PRO A 27 -4.15 -18.82 11.71
C PRO A 27 -3.95 -19.78 12.89
N ASP A 28 -3.63 -21.05 12.65
CA ASP A 28 -3.39 -22.06 13.69
C ASP A 28 -1.94 -22.11 14.21
N ASN A 29 -0.95 -21.57 13.48
CA ASN A 29 0.46 -21.71 13.83
C ASN A 29 1.20 -20.36 13.75
N LEU A 30 1.68 -19.87 14.89
CA LEU A 30 2.31 -18.55 14.99
C LEU A 30 3.63 -18.45 14.19
N PHE A 31 4.41 -19.52 14.13
CA PHE A 31 5.64 -19.54 13.34
C PHE A 31 5.33 -19.40 11.85
N PHE A 32 4.40 -20.22 11.33
CA PHE A 32 3.99 -20.12 9.93
C PHE A 32 3.24 -18.81 9.62
N HIS A 33 2.53 -18.24 10.59
CA HIS A 33 1.95 -16.91 10.47
C HIS A 33 3.03 -15.84 10.24
N GLY A 34 4.10 -15.85 11.04
CA GLY A 34 5.23 -14.93 10.86
C GLY A 34 5.93 -15.10 9.50
N VAL A 35 6.13 -16.35 9.06
CA VAL A 35 6.67 -16.64 7.72
C VAL A 35 5.75 -16.08 6.63
N ALA A 36 4.43 -16.29 6.74
CA ALA A 36 3.46 -15.78 5.78
C ALA A 36 3.48 -14.25 5.71
N CYS A 37 3.55 -13.56 6.86
CA CYS A 37 3.70 -12.10 6.92
C CYS A 37 4.94 -11.63 6.14
N ASN A 38 6.08 -12.29 6.30
CA ASN A 38 7.32 -11.94 5.58
C ASN A 38 7.20 -12.20 4.08
N VAL A 39 6.60 -13.31 3.66
CA VAL A 39 6.33 -13.58 2.24
C VAL A 39 5.44 -12.50 1.64
N VAL A 40 4.39 -12.08 2.34
CA VAL A 40 3.51 -11.00 1.89
C VAL A 40 4.26 -9.69 1.73
N LYS A 41 5.14 -9.31 2.67
CA LYS A 41 6.00 -8.11 2.51
C LYS A 41 6.81 -8.17 1.22
N LEU A 42 7.43 -9.30 0.93
CA LEU A 42 8.25 -9.49 -0.28
C LEU A 42 7.42 -9.46 -1.57
N GLN A 43 6.15 -9.88 -1.54
CA GLN A 43 5.29 -9.79 -2.73
C GLN A 43 4.77 -8.36 -2.93
N LEU A 44 4.37 -7.68 -1.86
CA LEU A 44 3.87 -6.30 -1.94
C LEU A 44 4.98 -5.29 -2.29
N SER A 45 6.24 -5.55 -1.92
CA SER A 45 7.37 -4.70 -2.32
C SER A 45 7.57 -4.68 -3.84
N LYS A 46 7.25 -5.78 -4.56
CA LYS A 46 7.26 -5.83 -6.03
C LYS A 46 6.23 -4.90 -6.66
N LEU A 47 5.19 -4.53 -5.90
CA LEU A 47 4.17 -3.55 -6.26
C LEU A 47 4.52 -2.13 -5.79
N ASN A 48 5.75 -1.92 -5.30
CA ASN A 48 6.25 -0.68 -4.70
C ASN A 48 5.54 -0.28 -3.40
N LEU A 49 5.04 -1.25 -2.63
CA LEU A 49 4.47 -1.01 -1.31
C LEU A 49 5.45 -1.40 -0.20
N ASP A 50 5.62 -0.51 0.77
CA ASP A 50 6.23 -0.84 2.06
C ASP A 50 5.14 -1.35 3.00
N THR A 51 5.33 -2.54 3.57
CA THR A 51 4.33 -3.20 4.42
C THR A 51 4.89 -3.54 5.79
N GLU A 52 4.17 -3.10 6.82
CA GLU A 52 4.43 -3.42 8.22
C GLU A 52 3.25 -4.18 8.81
N PHE A 53 3.51 -4.97 9.86
CA PHE A 53 2.47 -5.70 10.58
C PHE A 53 2.44 -5.16 12.00
N LEU A 54 1.49 -4.25 12.25
CA LEU A 54 1.31 -3.60 13.53
C LEU A 54 0.69 -4.58 14.52
N GLN A 55 1.20 -4.63 15.74
CA GLN A 55 0.63 -5.44 16.81
C GLN A 55 -0.57 -4.69 17.40
N CYS A 56 -1.76 -5.28 17.27
CA CYS A 56 -3.00 -4.77 17.82
C CYS A 56 -3.49 -5.72 18.91
N GLN A 57 -3.66 -5.22 20.12
CA GLN A 57 -4.25 -5.99 21.21
C GLN A 57 -5.73 -6.26 20.89
N MET A 58 -6.13 -7.52 20.94
CA MET A 58 -7.51 -7.94 20.75
C MET A 58 -8.17 -8.08 22.11
N THR A 59 -9.31 -7.41 22.27
CA THR A 59 -10.14 -7.50 23.48
C THR A 59 -11.22 -8.59 23.39
N ALA A 60 -11.32 -9.25 22.23
CA ALA A 60 -12.26 -10.35 22.04
C ALA A 60 -11.82 -11.55 22.90
N PRO A 61 -12.72 -12.13 23.71
CA PRO A 61 -12.36 -13.23 24.58
C PRO A 61 -11.79 -14.40 23.75
N PRO A 62 -10.63 -14.94 24.12
CA PRO A 62 -10.09 -16.11 23.44
C PRO A 62 -11.07 -17.28 23.61
N ASP A 63 -11.11 -18.21 22.65
CA ASP A 63 -11.87 -19.46 22.74
C ASP A 63 -11.50 -20.30 23.99
N ARG A 64 -10.39 -19.95 24.66
CA ARG A 64 -9.88 -20.60 25.87
C ARG A 64 -10.69 -20.25 27.12
N ASP A 65 -11.43 -19.13 27.11
CA ASP A 65 -12.32 -18.73 28.21
C ASP A 65 -13.69 -19.38 28.02
N THR A 66 -13.78 -20.65 28.39
CA THR A 66 -14.92 -21.55 28.16
C THR A 66 -16.20 -21.17 28.91
N GLU A 67 -16.14 -20.29 29.91
CA GLU A 67 -17.32 -19.83 30.64
C GLU A 67 -18.01 -18.59 30.02
N THR A 68 -17.28 -17.79 29.21
CA THR A 68 -17.78 -16.49 28.71
C THR A 68 -17.75 -16.38 27.18
N SER A 69 -16.95 -17.18 26.48
CA SER A 69 -16.70 -17.01 25.05
C SER A 69 -17.74 -17.71 24.16
N LYS A 70 -18.92 -17.11 24.03
CA LYS A 70 -19.93 -17.48 23.00
C LYS A 70 -19.64 -16.86 21.63
N THR A 71 -18.69 -15.94 21.54
CA THR A 71 -18.44 -15.11 20.34
C THR A 71 -18.20 -15.94 19.08
N TRP A 72 -17.59 -17.11 19.23
CA TRP A 72 -17.24 -17.98 18.11
C TRP A 72 -17.91 -19.35 18.17
N GLU A 73 -18.92 -19.53 19.02
CA GLU A 73 -19.65 -20.80 19.14
C GLU A 73 -20.33 -21.17 17.80
N GLY A 74 -20.19 -22.43 17.37
CA GLY A 74 -20.75 -22.92 16.10
C GLY A 74 -20.05 -22.44 14.82
N ILE A 75 -19.08 -21.53 14.89
CA ILE A 75 -18.34 -21.06 13.71
C ILE A 75 -17.26 -22.08 13.34
N ARG A 76 -17.43 -22.74 12.19
CA ARG A 76 -16.43 -23.66 11.60
C ARG A 76 -15.34 -22.88 10.86
N ARG A 77 -14.08 -23.35 10.96
CA ARG A 77 -12.90 -22.73 10.32
C ARG A 77 -12.76 -21.24 10.67
N LYS A 78 -12.76 -20.94 11.97
CA LYS A 78 -12.49 -19.61 12.49
C LYS A 78 -11.18 -19.12 11.90
N TYR A 79 -11.14 -17.85 11.52
CA TYR A 79 -9.93 -17.22 10.99
C TYR A 79 -9.05 -16.65 12.12
N TRP A 80 -9.59 -16.61 13.34
CA TRP A 80 -8.96 -16.13 14.56
C TRP A 80 -9.16 -17.14 15.68
N HIS A 81 -8.08 -17.58 16.31
CA HIS A 81 -8.11 -18.63 17.34
C HIS A 81 -7.84 -18.08 18.74
N GLY A 82 -8.28 -16.85 19.01
CA GLY A 82 -8.15 -16.24 20.33
C GLY A 82 -6.70 -16.01 20.75
N ARG A 83 -5.91 -15.36 19.88
CA ARG A 83 -4.64 -14.77 20.33
C ARG A 83 -4.93 -13.39 20.92
N ASP A 84 -4.04 -12.93 21.80
CA ASP A 84 -4.16 -11.59 22.39
C ASP A 84 -3.71 -10.51 21.39
N VAL A 85 -2.87 -10.87 20.42
CA VAL A 85 -2.23 -9.92 19.50
C VAL A 85 -2.53 -10.26 18.05
N TYR A 86 -3.27 -9.38 17.37
CA TYR A 86 -3.49 -9.39 15.93
C TYR A 86 -2.41 -8.59 15.20
N TYR A 87 -1.86 -9.17 14.13
CA TYR A 87 -0.86 -8.54 13.29
C TYR A 87 -1.54 -7.83 12.11
N LEU A 88 -1.90 -6.56 12.29
CA LEU A 88 -2.60 -5.73 11.31
C LEU A 88 -1.64 -5.29 10.19
N PRO A 89 -1.88 -5.67 8.93
CA PRO A 89 -1.08 -5.19 7.81
C PRO A 89 -1.32 -3.70 7.57
N ARG A 90 -0.26 -2.92 7.49
CA ARG A 90 -0.29 -1.53 7.04
C ARG A 90 0.66 -1.40 5.87
N SER A 91 0.10 -1.17 4.69
CA SER A 91 0.86 -0.98 3.45
C SER A 91 0.75 0.47 2.98
N THR A 92 1.86 1.07 2.63
CA THR A 92 1.96 2.41 2.04
C THR A 92 2.81 2.36 0.78
N TRP A 93 2.78 3.39 -0.05
CA TRP A 93 3.81 3.52 -1.08
C TRP A 93 5.21 3.55 -0.47
N ASN A 94 6.16 2.87 -1.10
CA ASN A 94 7.54 2.96 -0.70
C ASN A 94 8.15 4.32 -1.06
N LYS A 95 9.13 4.77 -0.28
CA LYS A 95 9.72 6.11 -0.44
C LYS A 95 10.40 6.28 -1.81
N GLU A 96 11.04 5.23 -2.32
CA GLU A 96 11.74 5.25 -3.60
C GLU A 96 10.78 5.45 -4.79
N PHE A 97 9.61 4.84 -4.75
CA PHE A 97 8.56 5.01 -5.75
C PHE A 97 7.97 6.40 -5.72
N LEU A 98 7.72 6.94 -4.53
CA LEU A 98 7.27 8.33 -4.39
C LEU A 98 8.33 9.31 -4.92
N GLY A 99 9.62 9.10 -4.61
CA GLY A 99 10.72 9.92 -5.10
C GLY A 99 10.92 9.85 -6.63
N ARG A 100 10.74 8.67 -7.24
CA ARG A 100 10.73 8.53 -8.70
C ARG A 100 9.58 9.31 -9.34
N LYS A 101 8.40 9.33 -8.72
CA LYS A 101 7.23 10.05 -9.23
C LYS A 101 7.41 11.57 -9.15
N THR A 102 7.97 12.11 -8.06
CA THR A 102 8.22 13.54 -7.92
C THR A 102 9.27 14.04 -8.92
N LYS A 103 10.33 13.27 -9.15
CA LYS A 103 11.36 13.62 -10.15
C LYS A 103 10.80 13.67 -11.58
N ASN A 104 10.01 12.65 -11.96
CA ASN A 104 9.37 12.62 -13.28
C ASN A 104 8.33 13.74 -13.48
N MET A 105 7.70 14.23 -12.41
CA MET A 105 6.75 15.34 -12.47
C MET A 105 7.45 16.70 -12.60
N GLY A 106 8.64 16.86 -12.01
CA GLY A 106 9.45 18.08 -12.10
C GLY A 106 10.14 18.26 -13.45
N ASP A 107 10.60 17.17 -14.09
CA ASP A 107 11.20 17.22 -15.44
C ASP A 107 10.16 17.58 -16.51
N ALA A 108 8.92 17.08 -16.40
CA ALA A 108 7.85 17.36 -17.36
C ALA A 108 7.41 18.84 -17.36
N THR A 109 7.65 19.58 -16.29
CA THR A 109 7.30 21.01 -16.19
C THR A 109 8.36 21.97 -16.76
N ASN A 110 9.56 21.49 -17.08
CA ASN A 110 10.64 22.35 -17.60
C ASN A 110 10.74 22.36 -19.14
N ASP A 111 10.08 21.44 -19.83
CA ASP A 111 10.19 21.27 -21.29
C ASP A 111 9.19 22.14 -22.09
N SER A 112 8.64 23.19 -21.49
CA SER A 112 7.60 24.04 -22.10
C SER A 112 7.85 25.55 -21.99
N ARG A 113 9.09 25.98 -21.76
CA ARG A 113 9.44 27.41 -21.59
C ARG A 113 10.40 28.03 -22.60
N ASP A 114 10.77 27.34 -23.67
CA ASP A 114 11.78 27.88 -24.62
C ASP A 114 11.27 28.25 -26.03
N ASP A 115 9.95 28.42 -26.25
CA ASP A 115 9.40 28.75 -27.60
C ASP A 115 8.63 30.09 -27.71
N ALA A 116 8.88 31.06 -26.82
CA ALA A 116 8.17 32.35 -26.90
C ALA A 116 9.05 33.57 -26.66
N LEU A 117 9.98 33.86 -27.57
CA LEU A 117 10.47 35.23 -27.83
C LEU A 117 11.14 35.33 -29.21
N SER A 118 10.36 35.67 -30.25
CA SER A 118 10.88 36.28 -31.48
C SER A 118 10.16 37.61 -31.70
N PRO A 119 10.85 38.77 -31.67
CA PRO A 119 10.21 40.06 -31.82
C PRO A 119 9.96 40.39 -33.29
N SER A 120 8.83 41.06 -33.50
CA SER A 120 8.30 41.56 -34.75
C SER A 120 9.28 42.47 -35.51
N GLY A 121 9.39 42.25 -36.83
CA GLY A 121 10.13 43.11 -37.74
C GLY A 121 9.40 43.25 -39.08
N LYS A 122 8.52 44.25 -39.19
CA LYS A 122 7.98 44.71 -40.48
C LYS A 122 9.12 45.31 -41.29
N ARG A 123 9.36 44.84 -42.52
CA ARG A 123 10.14 45.61 -43.50
C ARG A 123 9.57 45.48 -44.91
N GLN A 124 8.83 46.51 -45.27
CA GLN A 124 8.40 46.86 -46.62
C GLN A 124 9.64 47.08 -47.50
N ARG A 125 9.63 46.59 -48.75
CA ARG A 125 10.53 47.06 -49.80
C ARG A 125 9.73 47.38 -51.06
N ARG A 126 10.17 48.50 -51.65
CA ARG A 126 9.73 49.14 -52.89
C ARG A 126 9.89 48.25 -54.10
#